data_AF-A0A6B1DNN7-F1
#
_entry.id   AF-A0A6B1DNN7-F1
#
_cell.length_a   1.000
_cell.length_b   1.000
_cell.length_c   1.000
_cell.angle_alpha   90.00
_cell.angle_beta   90.00
_cell.angle_gamma   90.00
#
_symmetry.space_group_name_H-M   'P 1'
#
loop_
_entity.id
_entity.type
_entity.pdbx_description
1 polymer ?
#
loop_
_entity_poly.entity_id
_entity_poly.type
_entity_poly.pdbx_seq_one_letter_code
_entity_poly.pdbx_strand_id
1 'polypeptide(L)'
;MVDPSEFPILFGKKWPITGLATELAALSRSELCREYEELRRCAPNRGFRKKPYLVKDREWTSKDESNRFEERLAMALCHMEGWRCSRMGNFRVLDRQVPLQAKKVDVGIGEVDLLGVTDAGRLVVIELKVKPEGEGRAREGNPAAALVQGLRYAAIISANHEVIANDARHLFEADVSEDPPMVVVLAPQAWWRDWLEPPGSTRKAMGDWEQEFDRLARDVEARLDLVVECLALEDVEPSELAGATPRLDSELKVYGVHLVAVPAIGSALASLRSHP
;
A
#
# COMPACT_ATOMS: atom_id res chain seq x y z
N MET A 1 2.40 -17.70 -16.68
CA MET A 1 1.60 -18.13 -15.50
C MET A 1 2.51 -17.81 -14.36
N VAL A 2 2.04 -17.06 -13.36
CA VAL A 2 2.89 -16.77 -12.21
C VAL A 2 2.74 -17.94 -11.24
N ASP A 3 3.81 -18.67 -11.00
CA ASP A 3 3.89 -19.65 -9.91
C ASP A 3 4.45 -18.92 -8.68
N PRO A 4 3.67 -18.70 -7.60
CA PRO A 4 4.14 -18.01 -6.40
C PRO A 4 5.40 -18.62 -5.78
N SER A 5 5.69 -19.91 -6.02
CA SER A 5 6.89 -20.57 -5.50
C SER A 5 8.18 -20.12 -6.18
N GLU A 6 8.10 -19.53 -7.39
CA GLU A 6 9.23 -18.90 -8.09
C GLU A 6 9.63 -17.55 -7.46
N PHE A 7 8.76 -16.99 -6.61
CA PHE A 7 8.91 -15.68 -5.98
C PHE A 7 8.85 -15.79 -4.45
N PRO A 8 9.81 -16.51 -3.84
CA PRO A 8 9.78 -16.83 -2.41
C PRO A 8 9.80 -15.59 -1.51
N ILE A 9 10.38 -14.46 -1.95
CA ILE A 9 10.33 -13.23 -1.16
C ILE A 9 8.97 -12.54 -1.34
N LEU A 10 8.52 -12.32 -2.57
CA LEU A 10 7.29 -11.56 -2.85
C LEU A 10 6.00 -12.27 -2.41
N PHE A 11 5.99 -13.60 -2.37
CA PHE A 11 4.80 -14.39 -2.03
C PHE A 11 4.98 -15.32 -0.83
N GLY A 12 6.21 -15.78 -0.57
CA GLY A 12 6.47 -16.82 0.42
C GLY A 12 6.97 -16.33 1.77
N LYS A 13 7.53 -15.10 1.85
CA LYS A 13 8.20 -14.64 3.05
C LYS A 13 7.20 -14.35 4.17
N LYS A 14 7.38 -15.05 5.28
CA LYS A 14 6.67 -14.79 6.53
C LYS A 14 7.47 -13.80 7.36
N TRP A 15 6.77 -12.81 7.90
CA TRP A 15 7.37 -11.71 8.64
C TRP A 15 7.02 -11.84 10.13
N PRO A 16 8.01 -11.96 11.02
CA PRO A 16 7.74 -12.10 12.44
C PRO A 16 7.53 -10.73 13.10
N ILE A 17 6.90 -10.73 14.28
CA ILE A 17 6.87 -9.56 15.15
C ILE A 17 8.20 -9.46 15.91
N THR A 18 8.59 -10.53 16.59
CA THR A 18 9.88 -10.63 17.28
C THR A 18 11.00 -10.88 16.27
N GLY A 19 12.09 -10.11 16.35
CA GLY A 19 13.22 -10.21 15.43
C GLY A 19 12.97 -9.56 14.06
N LEU A 20 11.94 -8.70 13.94
CA LEU A 20 11.60 -8.04 12.68
C LEU A 20 12.80 -7.28 12.08
N ALA A 21 13.55 -6.55 12.91
CA ALA A 21 14.77 -5.87 12.47
C ALA A 21 15.81 -6.85 11.90
N THR A 22 16.02 -8.00 12.54
CA THR A 22 16.95 -9.03 12.07
C THR A 22 16.50 -9.61 10.73
N GLU A 23 15.21 -9.88 10.56
CA GLU A 23 14.66 -10.40 9.30
C GLU A 23 14.76 -9.39 8.16
N LEU A 24 14.49 -8.10 8.42
CA LEU A 24 14.69 -7.03 7.45
C LEU A 24 16.17 -6.88 7.08
N ALA A 25 17.06 -6.93 8.08
CA ALA A 25 18.50 -6.84 7.88
C ALA A 25 19.04 -8.03 7.06
N ALA A 26 18.51 -9.23 7.28
CA ALA A 26 18.90 -10.45 6.56
C ALA A 26 18.28 -10.55 5.16
N LEU A 27 17.27 -9.74 4.83
CA LEU A 27 16.64 -9.77 3.52
C LEU A 27 17.64 -9.37 2.43
N SER A 28 17.76 -10.20 1.40
CA SER A 28 18.55 -9.88 0.22
C SER A 28 17.81 -8.89 -0.68
N ARG A 29 18.25 -7.63 -0.66
CA ARG A 29 17.65 -6.56 -1.47
C ARG A 29 17.82 -6.80 -2.97
N SER A 30 18.94 -7.39 -3.37
CA SER A 30 19.18 -7.79 -4.75
C SER A 30 18.20 -8.84 -5.23
N GLU A 31 17.92 -9.85 -4.40
CA GLU A 31 16.95 -10.89 -4.76
C GLU A 31 15.52 -10.36 -4.78
N LEU A 32 15.13 -9.51 -3.83
CA LEU A 32 13.83 -8.83 -3.85
C LEU A 32 13.63 -8.02 -5.14
N CYS A 33 14.61 -7.21 -5.53
CA CYS A 33 14.54 -6.41 -6.77
C CYS A 33 14.52 -7.30 -8.02
N ARG A 34 15.29 -8.41 -8.01
CA ARG A 34 15.27 -9.39 -9.09
C ARG A 34 13.89 -10.04 -9.24
N GLU A 35 13.29 -10.49 -8.13
CA GLU A 35 11.93 -11.04 -8.12
C GLU A 35 10.90 -10.03 -8.61
N TYR A 36 11.02 -8.76 -8.23
CA TYR A 36 10.16 -7.69 -8.75
C TYR A 36 10.23 -7.59 -10.28
N GLU A 37 11.44 -7.50 -10.83
CA GLU A 37 11.61 -7.38 -12.28
C GLU A 37 11.14 -8.62 -13.02
N GLU A 38 11.41 -9.81 -12.48
CA GLU A 38 10.97 -11.08 -13.05
C GLU A 38 9.45 -11.19 -13.05
N LEU A 39 8.80 -10.81 -11.93
CA LEU A 39 7.34 -10.75 -11.84
C LEU A 39 6.78 -9.75 -12.85
N ARG A 40 7.40 -8.56 -13.00
CA ARG A 40 7.00 -7.57 -14.02
C ARG A 40 7.07 -8.16 -15.44
N ARG A 41 8.08 -8.97 -15.75
CA ARG A 41 8.24 -9.59 -17.09
C ARG A 41 7.19 -10.68 -17.34
N CYS A 42 6.81 -11.46 -16.32
CA CYS A 42 5.90 -12.60 -16.46
C CYS A 42 4.48 -12.34 -15.93
N ALA A 43 4.17 -11.09 -15.58
CA ALA A 43 2.94 -10.68 -14.93
C ALA A 43 1.69 -11.19 -15.66
N PRO A 44 0.60 -11.52 -14.95
CA PRO A 44 -0.68 -11.74 -15.59
C PRO A 44 -1.07 -10.48 -16.36
N ASN A 45 -1.66 -10.67 -17.53
CA ASN A 45 -2.09 -9.58 -18.37
C ASN A 45 -3.57 -9.73 -18.74
N ARG A 46 -4.38 -8.86 -18.15
CA ARG A 46 -5.83 -8.80 -18.36
C ARG A 46 -6.20 -8.19 -19.71
N GLY A 47 -5.39 -7.28 -20.22
CA GLY A 47 -5.59 -6.64 -21.53
C GLY A 47 -5.59 -7.62 -22.69
N PHE A 48 -4.66 -8.59 -22.72
CA PHE A 48 -4.67 -9.68 -23.72
C PHE A 48 -5.94 -10.53 -23.68
N ARG A 49 -6.66 -10.51 -22.55
CA ARG A 49 -7.93 -11.21 -22.34
C ARG A 49 -9.14 -10.29 -22.52
N LYS A 50 -8.93 -9.04 -22.96
CA LYS A 50 -9.97 -8.02 -23.09
C LYS A 50 -10.75 -7.79 -21.80
N LYS A 51 -10.07 -7.92 -20.65
CA LYS A 51 -10.62 -7.61 -19.33
C LYS A 51 -10.05 -6.29 -18.84
N PRO A 52 -10.88 -5.35 -18.35
CA PRO A 52 -10.38 -4.12 -17.77
C PRO A 52 -9.67 -4.41 -16.43
N TYR A 53 -8.78 -3.50 -16.04
CA TYR A 53 -8.28 -3.39 -14.67
C TYR A 53 -9.21 -2.51 -13.84
N LEU A 54 -9.62 -1.35 -14.37
CA LEU A 54 -10.44 -0.40 -13.63
C LEU A 54 -11.92 -0.53 -13.98
N VAL A 55 -12.76 -0.33 -12.98
CA VAL A 55 -14.22 -0.35 -13.14
C VAL A 55 -14.81 0.88 -12.45
N LYS A 56 -15.49 1.72 -13.24
CA LYS A 56 -16.29 2.81 -12.70
C LYS A 56 -17.54 2.21 -12.03
N ASP A 57 -17.85 2.68 -10.82
CA ASP A 57 -19.07 2.30 -10.08
C ASP A 57 -19.16 0.82 -9.69
N ARG A 58 -18.13 0.28 -9.04
CA ARG A 58 -18.16 -1.09 -8.50
C ARG A 58 -19.23 -1.21 -7.39
N GLU A 59 -20.28 -1.97 -7.69
CA GLU A 59 -21.33 -2.32 -6.72
C GLU A 59 -20.77 -3.11 -5.52
N TRP A 60 -21.35 -2.88 -4.35
CA TRP A 60 -21.08 -3.65 -3.15
C TRP A 60 -21.70 -5.04 -3.26
N THR A 61 -20.89 -6.09 -3.19
CA THR A 61 -21.37 -7.48 -3.32
C THR A 61 -21.09 -8.36 -2.09
N SER A 62 -20.39 -7.83 -1.07
CA SER A 62 -19.96 -8.57 0.11
C SER A 62 -21.09 -8.79 1.13
N LYS A 63 -21.24 -10.05 1.60
CA LYS A 63 -22.19 -10.48 2.65
C LYS A 63 -21.52 -10.80 4.00
N ASP A 64 -20.20 -10.68 4.13
CA ASP A 64 -19.46 -11.06 5.34
C ASP A 64 -19.14 -9.86 6.24
N GLU A 65 -19.34 -10.02 7.56
CA GLU A 65 -19.23 -8.94 8.55
C GLU A 65 -17.80 -8.64 9.02
N SER A 66 -16.83 -9.56 8.89
CA SER A 66 -15.50 -9.43 9.50
C SER A 66 -14.43 -8.73 8.64
N ASN A 67 -14.61 -8.64 7.31
CA ASN A 67 -13.77 -7.84 6.41
C ASN A 67 -14.33 -6.42 6.16
N ARG A 68 -15.32 -6.03 6.97
CA ARG A 68 -16.19 -4.92 6.68
C ARG A 68 -15.52 -3.56 6.89
N PHE A 69 -14.56 -3.44 7.81
CA PHE A 69 -13.94 -2.13 8.10
C PHE A 69 -12.95 -1.69 7.02
N GLU A 70 -11.97 -2.53 6.66
CA GLU A 70 -10.99 -2.21 5.60
C GLU A 70 -11.68 -1.91 4.27
N GLU A 71 -12.64 -2.76 3.87
CA GLU A 71 -13.38 -2.58 2.63
C GLU A 71 -14.24 -1.31 2.64
N ARG A 72 -14.89 -0.98 3.77
CA ARG A 72 -15.66 0.27 3.90
C ARG A 72 -14.77 1.49 3.94
N LEU A 73 -13.61 1.40 4.59
CA LEU A 73 -12.63 2.47 4.60
C LEU A 73 -12.11 2.71 3.18
N ALA A 74 -11.71 1.66 2.47
CA ALA A 74 -11.31 1.74 1.06
C ALA A 74 -12.41 2.37 0.19
N MET A 75 -13.68 2.01 0.39
CA MET A 75 -14.78 2.64 -0.34
C MET A 75 -14.94 4.12 0.01
N ALA A 76 -14.86 4.50 1.28
CA ALA A 76 -14.99 5.89 1.66
C ALA A 76 -13.83 6.75 1.13
N LEU A 77 -12.63 6.19 1.14
CA LEU A 77 -11.41 6.76 0.56
C LEU A 77 -11.53 6.97 -0.96
N CYS A 78 -12.19 6.06 -1.70
CA CYS A 78 -12.50 6.26 -3.12
C CYS A 78 -13.43 7.44 -3.40
N HIS A 79 -14.29 7.81 -2.44
CA HIS A 79 -15.25 8.92 -2.61
C HIS A 79 -14.70 10.26 -2.15
N MET A 80 -13.50 10.32 -1.58
CA MET A 80 -12.87 11.58 -1.19
C MET A 80 -12.39 12.35 -2.42
N GLU A 81 -12.66 13.66 -2.44
CA GLU A 81 -12.21 14.56 -3.50
C GLU A 81 -10.75 14.96 -3.30
N GLY A 82 -9.85 14.09 -3.76
CA GLY A 82 -8.41 14.35 -3.79
C GLY A 82 -7.76 14.31 -2.40
N TRP A 83 -6.57 13.72 -2.31
CA TRP A 83 -5.77 13.77 -1.09
C TRP A 83 -4.48 14.51 -1.39
N ARG A 84 -3.92 15.16 -0.38
CA ARG A 84 -2.64 15.84 -0.50
C ARG A 84 -1.61 15.21 0.40
N CYS A 85 -0.48 14.83 -0.19
CA CYS A 85 0.65 14.23 0.52
C CYS A 85 1.96 14.91 0.12
N SER A 86 2.98 14.84 0.98
CA SER A 86 4.17 15.68 0.86
C SER A 86 5.09 15.34 -0.33
N ARG A 87 5.35 14.06 -0.65
CA ARG A 87 6.13 13.69 -1.86
C ARG A 87 5.24 13.38 -3.06
N MET A 88 4.01 12.91 -2.83
CA MET A 88 3.07 12.55 -3.90
C MET A 88 2.33 13.75 -4.52
N GLY A 89 2.24 14.88 -3.81
CA GLY A 89 1.42 16.00 -4.23
C GLY A 89 -0.07 15.70 -4.04
N ASN A 90 -0.92 16.27 -4.90
CA ASN A 90 -2.31 15.86 -4.94
C ASN A 90 -2.43 14.54 -5.69
N PHE A 91 -3.32 13.68 -5.21
CA PHE A 91 -3.67 12.47 -5.90
C PHE A 91 -5.17 12.19 -5.76
N ARG A 92 -5.70 11.41 -6.69
CA ARG A 92 -7.07 10.89 -6.61
C ARG A 92 -7.06 9.38 -6.72
N VAL A 93 -7.95 8.73 -5.98
CA VAL A 93 -8.21 7.30 -6.14
C VAL A 93 -9.04 7.10 -7.42
N LEU A 94 -8.66 6.11 -8.22
CA LEU A 94 -9.38 5.71 -9.43
C LEU A 94 -10.30 4.52 -9.14
N ASP A 95 -9.79 3.50 -8.46
CA ASP A 95 -10.57 2.28 -8.16
C ASP A 95 -10.04 1.61 -6.89
N ARG A 96 -10.85 0.72 -6.34
CA ARG A 96 -10.56 -0.14 -5.17
C ARG A 96 -10.64 -1.60 -5.56
N GLN A 97 -9.92 -2.46 -4.83
CA GLN A 97 -9.93 -3.91 -5.07
C GLN A 97 -9.66 -4.23 -6.55
N VAL A 98 -8.60 -3.62 -7.09
CA VAL A 98 -8.24 -3.72 -8.50
C VAL A 98 -7.70 -5.12 -8.75
N PRO A 99 -8.38 -5.95 -9.54
CA PRO A 99 -8.06 -7.35 -9.67
C PRO A 99 -6.82 -7.53 -10.54
N LEU A 100 -5.81 -8.22 -10.01
CA LEU A 100 -4.55 -8.44 -10.72
C LEU A 100 -4.52 -9.77 -11.49
N GLN A 101 -5.39 -10.71 -11.13
CA GLN A 101 -5.49 -12.01 -11.79
C GLN A 101 -6.09 -11.87 -13.20
N ALA A 102 -5.53 -12.55 -14.19
CA ALA A 102 -6.10 -12.61 -15.54
C ALA A 102 -6.98 -13.87 -15.74
N LYS A 103 -6.61 -14.97 -15.08
CA LYS A 103 -7.26 -16.28 -15.16
C LYS A 103 -7.26 -17.00 -13.81
N LYS A 104 -8.11 -18.02 -13.69
CA LYS A 104 -8.27 -18.81 -12.46
C LYS A 104 -6.98 -19.45 -11.94
N VAL A 105 -5.99 -19.72 -12.79
CA VAL A 105 -4.72 -20.31 -12.35
C VAL A 105 -3.74 -19.30 -11.77
N ASP A 106 -4.06 -18.00 -11.81
CA ASP A 106 -3.27 -16.94 -11.17
C ASP A 106 -3.67 -16.77 -9.67
N VAL A 107 -4.14 -17.85 -9.02
CA VAL A 107 -4.56 -17.83 -7.61
C VAL A 107 -3.40 -17.34 -6.73
N GLY A 108 -3.73 -16.53 -5.72
CA GLY A 108 -2.76 -16.07 -4.71
C GLY A 108 -2.09 -14.73 -5.02
N ILE A 109 -2.32 -14.14 -6.20
CA ILE A 109 -1.82 -12.79 -6.51
C ILE A 109 -2.51 -11.71 -5.69
N GLY A 110 -3.82 -11.81 -5.47
CA GLY A 110 -4.59 -10.80 -4.74
C GLY A 110 -5.09 -9.66 -5.64
N GLU A 111 -5.43 -8.55 -4.99
CA GLU A 111 -6.01 -7.33 -5.57
C GLU A 111 -5.28 -6.12 -4.96
N VAL A 112 -5.20 -5.02 -5.70
CA VAL A 112 -4.71 -3.75 -5.12
C VAL A 112 -5.84 -3.14 -4.31
N ASP A 113 -5.60 -2.79 -3.05
CA ASP A 113 -6.64 -2.23 -2.19
C ASP A 113 -7.17 -0.93 -2.75
N LEU A 114 -6.28 0.01 -3.11
CA LEU A 114 -6.60 1.23 -3.84
C LEU A 114 -5.57 1.50 -4.94
N LEU A 115 -6.03 1.85 -6.13
CA LEU A 115 -5.20 2.39 -7.19
C LEU A 115 -5.59 3.83 -7.47
N GLY A 116 -4.62 4.73 -7.46
CA GLY A 116 -4.80 6.15 -7.73
C GLY A 116 -3.84 6.68 -8.78
N VAL A 117 -3.94 7.99 -9.01
CA VAL A 117 -3.06 8.76 -9.89
C VAL A 117 -2.80 10.14 -9.29
N THR A 118 -1.57 10.61 -9.41
CA THR A 118 -1.18 11.98 -9.00
C THR A 118 -1.57 13.00 -10.07
N ASP A 119 -1.52 14.30 -9.72
CA ASP A 119 -1.68 15.38 -10.72
C ASP A 119 -0.64 15.32 -11.85
N ALA A 120 0.54 14.73 -11.58
CA ALA A 120 1.59 14.52 -12.58
C ALA A 120 1.34 13.28 -13.47
N GLY A 121 0.27 12.54 -13.23
CA GLY A 121 -0.08 11.32 -13.96
C GLY A 121 0.59 10.05 -13.43
N ARG A 122 1.37 10.11 -12.35
CA ARG A 122 2.06 8.93 -11.81
C ARG A 122 1.05 8.02 -11.12
N LEU A 123 1.03 6.72 -11.45
CA LEU A 123 0.18 5.75 -10.78
C LEU A 123 0.61 5.55 -9.31
N VAL A 124 -0.36 5.32 -8.44
CA VAL A 124 -0.16 5.11 -7.01
C VAL A 124 -0.82 3.80 -6.61
N VAL A 125 -0.01 2.84 -6.17
CA VAL A 125 -0.43 1.54 -5.64
C VAL A 125 -0.46 1.64 -4.12
N ILE A 126 -1.65 1.54 -3.54
CA ILE A 126 -1.83 1.64 -2.09
C ILE A 126 -2.18 0.26 -1.54
N GLU A 127 -1.36 -0.17 -0.58
CA GLU A 127 -1.67 -1.27 0.33
C GLU A 127 -2.25 -0.67 1.61
N LEU A 128 -3.54 -0.91 1.85
CA LEU A 128 -4.27 -0.41 3.00
C LEU A 128 -4.17 -1.42 4.13
N LYS A 129 -3.75 -0.97 5.31
CA LYS A 129 -3.80 -1.77 6.54
C LYS A 129 -4.76 -1.15 7.53
N VAL A 130 -5.58 -1.98 8.14
CA VAL A 130 -6.38 -1.60 9.31
C VAL A 130 -5.97 -2.43 10.51
N LYS A 131 -6.32 -1.95 11.70
CA LYS A 131 -6.17 -2.74 12.91
C LYS A 131 -7.20 -3.88 12.89
N PRO A 132 -6.78 -5.15 13.05
CA PRO A 132 -7.73 -6.25 13.14
C PRO A 132 -8.62 -6.09 14.38
N GLU A 133 -9.87 -6.53 14.30
CA GLU A 133 -10.76 -6.61 15.46
C GLU A 133 -10.23 -7.69 16.44
N GLY A 134 -9.65 -7.26 17.57
CA GLY A 134 -9.15 -8.15 18.63
C GLY A 134 -7.83 -7.70 19.27
N GLU A 135 -7.42 -8.41 20.33
CA GLU A 135 -6.12 -8.18 21.00
C GLU A 135 -4.98 -8.84 20.23
N GLY A 136 -4.25 -8.04 19.44
CA GLY A 136 -2.93 -8.44 18.94
C GLY A 136 -2.60 -7.93 17.55
N ARG A 137 -1.30 -7.77 17.29
CA ARG A 137 -0.79 -7.53 15.93
C ARG A 137 -0.89 -8.81 15.13
N ALA A 138 -1.58 -8.77 14.01
CA ALA A 138 -1.55 -9.88 13.06
C ALA A 138 -0.16 -9.94 12.41
N ARG A 139 0.43 -11.15 12.34
CA ARG A 139 1.70 -11.39 11.62
C ARG A 139 1.60 -11.00 10.14
N GLU A 140 0.41 -11.14 9.56
CA GLU A 140 0.11 -10.88 8.15
C GLU A 140 -0.16 -9.38 7.85
N GLY A 141 -0.23 -8.54 8.90
CA GLY A 141 -0.51 -7.10 8.79
C GLY A 141 0.60 -6.24 9.39
N ASN A 142 1.87 -6.57 9.16
CA ASN A 142 2.99 -5.74 9.59
C ASN A 142 3.54 -4.86 8.43
N PRO A 143 4.30 -3.78 8.74
CA PRO A 143 4.81 -2.86 7.72
C PRO A 143 5.65 -3.53 6.62
N ALA A 144 6.52 -4.48 6.96
CA ALA A 144 7.37 -5.15 5.98
C ALA A 144 6.56 -6.02 5.01
N ALA A 145 5.57 -6.74 5.53
CA ALA A 145 4.63 -7.50 4.70
C ALA A 145 3.84 -6.58 3.76
N ALA A 146 3.35 -5.45 4.26
CA ALA A 146 2.63 -4.46 3.46
C ALA A 146 3.48 -3.87 2.32
N LEU A 147 4.74 -3.52 2.61
CA LEU A 147 5.67 -3.04 1.58
C LEU A 147 5.90 -4.09 0.49
N VAL A 148 6.20 -5.34 0.86
CA VAL A 148 6.45 -6.41 -0.11
C VAL A 148 5.21 -6.71 -0.95
N GLN A 149 4.03 -6.67 -0.34
CA GLN A 149 2.76 -6.80 -1.05
C GLN A 149 2.53 -5.65 -2.05
N GLY A 150 2.77 -4.40 -1.64
CA GLY A 150 2.73 -3.23 -2.52
C GLY A 150 3.72 -3.32 -3.68
N LEU A 151 4.94 -3.83 -3.46
CA LEU A 151 5.93 -4.06 -4.52
C LEU A 151 5.47 -5.12 -5.52
N ARG A 152 4.90 -6.23 -5.04
CA ARG A 152 4.30 -7.25 -5.91
C ARG A 152 3.23 -6.64 -6.82
N TYR A 153 2.39 -5.78 -6.27
CA TYR A 153 1.33 -5.10 -7.02
C TYR A 153 1.90 -4.10 -8.02
N ALA A 154 2.85 -3.27 -7.61
CA ALA A 154 3.54 -2.34 -8.49
C ALA A 154 4.20 -3.05 -9.69
N ALA A 155 4.82 -4.22 -9.50
CA ALA A 155 5.39 -4.99 -10.60
C ALA A 155 4.34 -5.35 -11.67
N ILE A 156 3.17 -5.82 -11.23
CA ILE A 156 2.08 -6.21 -12.15
C ILE A 156 1.44 -4.99 -12.80
N ILE A 157 1.24 -3.90 -12.05
CA ILE A 157 0.71 -2.64 -12.57
C ILE A 157 1.66 -2.05 -13.62
N SER A 158 2.98 -2.02 -13.36
CA SER A 158 3.98 -1.59 -14.34
C SER A 158 3.95 -2.42 -15.62
N ALA A 159 3.80 -3.74 -15.51
CA ALA A 159 3.75 -4.63 -16.66
C ALA A 159 2.51 -4.43 -17.55
N ASN A 160 1.47 -3.82 -17.00
CA ASN A 160 0.17 -3.63 -17.64
C ASN A 160 -0.20 -2.14 -17.78
N HIS A 161 0.80 -1.27 -17.70
CA HIS A 161 0.64 0.18 -17.64
C HIS A 161 -0.24 0.72 -18.76
N GLU A 162 0.03 0.35 -20.02
CA GLU A 162 -0.72 0.85 -21.18
C GLU A 162 -2.24 0.58 -21.07
N VAL A 163 -2.62 -0.61 -20.62
CA VAL A 163 -4.02 -1.01 -20.47
C VAL A 163 -4.67 -0.21 -19.33
N ILE A 164 -3.94 -0.02 -18.23
CA ILE A 164 -4.42 0.74 -17.07
C ILE A 164 -4.54 2.22 -17.41
N ALA A 165 -3.58 2.79 -18.13
CA ALA A 165 -3.62 4.16 -18.62
C ALA A 165 -4.82 4.40 -19.54
N ASN A 166 -5.12 3.44 -20.42
CA ASN A 166 -6.30 3.47 -21.27
C ASN A 166 -7.60 3.44 -20.47
N ASP A 167 -7.72 2.53 -19.50
CA ASP A 167 -8.87 2.47 -18.58
C ASP A 167 -9.03 3.79 -17.81
N ALA A 168 -7.92 4.34 -17.28
CA ALA A 168 -7.90 5.56 -16.49
C ALA A 168 -8.38 6.78 -17.32
N ARG A 169 -7.91 6.90 -18.56
CA ARG A 169 -8.34 7.94 -19.49
C ARG A 169 -9.82 7.83 -19.84
N HIS A 170 -10.28 6.64 -20.19
CA HIS A 170 -11.66 6.45 -20.68
C HIS A 170 -12.72 6.51 -19.58
N LEU A 171 -12.43 6.03 -18.38
CA LEU A 171 -13.40 5.91 -17.30
C LEU A 171 -13.38 7.12 -16.35
N PHE A 172 -12.20 7.70 -16.13
CA PHE A 172 -11.95 8.71 -15.10
C PHE A 172 -11.39 10.02 -15.64
N GLU A 173 -11.18 10.14 -16.95
CA GLU A 173 -10.58 11.32 -17.58
C GLU A 173 -9.20 11.61 -16.95
N ALA A 174 -8.41 10.56 -16.69
CA ALA A 174 -7.07 10.66 -16.11
C ALA A 174 -6.00 10.43 -17.17
N ASP A 175 -5.03 11.33 -17.25
CA ASP A 175 -3.79 11.02 -17.94
C ASP A 175 -2.81 10.34 -16.98
N VAL A 176 -2.14 9.31 -17.50
CA VAL A 176 -1.17 8.51 -16.78
C VAL A 176 0.19 8.68 -17.47
N SER A 177 1.20 9.05 -16.69
CA SER A 177 2.59 9.21 -17.14
C SER A 177 3.28 7.86 -17.24
N GLU A 178 4.37 7.77 -18.01
CA GLU A 178 5.23 6.58 -18.11
C GLU A 178 6.10 6.31 -16.87
N ASP A 179 6.09 7.21 -15.88
CA ASP A 179 6.87 7.04 -14.64
C ASP A 179 6.47 5.75 -13.89
N PRO A 180 7.43 5.04 -13.28
CA PRO A 180 7.13 3.86 -12.47
C PRO A 180 6.13 4.16 -11.35
N PRO A 181 5.21 3.26 -10.98
CA PRO A 181 4.22 3.53 -9.94
C PRO A 181 4.86 3.87 -8.58
N MET A 182 4.17 4.65 -7.77
CA MET A 182 4.47 4.82 -6.35
C MET A 182 3.88 3.65 -5.56
N VAL A 183 4.57 3.18 -4.53
CA VAL A 183 4.06 2.22 -3.55
C VAL A 183 3.80 2.95 -2.24
N VAL A 184 2.58 2.86 -1.76
CA VAL A 184 2.14 3.50 -0.52
C VAL A 184 1.66 2.43 0.45
N VAL A 185 2.24 2.42 1.65
CA VAL A 185 1.66 1.73 2.80
C VAL A 185 0.80 2.74 3.56
N LEU A 186 -0.52 2.54 3.52
CA LEU A 186 -1.49 3.43 4.13
C LEU A 186 -2.17 2.72 5.30
N ALA A 187 -2.26 3.38 6.45
CA ALA A 187 -2.99 2.83 7.59
C ALA A 187 -3.51 3.93 8.52
N PRO A 188 -4.53 3.67 9.37
CA PRO A 188 -4.90 4.57 10.45
C PRO A 188 -3.74 4.84 11.42
N GLN A 189 -3.72 6.01 12.06
CA GLN A 189 -2.72 6.40 13.06
C GLN A 189 -2.58 5.35 14.17
N ALA A 190 -3.67 4.77 14.64
CA ALA A 190 -3.65 3.74 15.67
C ALA A 190 -2.86 2.49 15.25
N TRP A 191 -2.93 2.10 13.97
CA TRP A 191 -2.14 0.98 13.45
C TRP A 191 -0.65 1.31 13.47
N TRP A 192 -0.26 2.50 13.01
CA TRP A 192 1.14 2.94 13.06
C TRP A 192 1.66 3.06 14.49
N ARG A 193 0.86 3.61 15.41
CA ARG A 193 1.20 3.71 16.84
C ARG A 193 1.50 2.35 17.44
N ASP A 194 0.73 1.32 17.10
CA ASP A 194 0.99 -0.03 17.57
C ASP A 194 2.38 -0.55 17.14
N TRP A 195 2.90 -0.14 15.97
CA TRP A 195 4.21 -0.56 15.47
C TRP A 195 5.37 0.31 15.97
N LEU A 196 5.16 1.62 16.07
CA LEU A 196 6.17 2.59 16.49
C LEU A 196 6.37 2.61 18.01
N GLU A 197 5.26 2.52 18.75
CA GLU A 197 5.23 2.59 20.21
C GLU A 197 4.66 1.31 20.84
N PRO A 198 5.24 0.13 20.53
CA PRO A 198 4.73 -1.13 21.02
C PRO A 198 4.88 -1.25 22.55
N PRO A 199 3.86 -1.74 23.28
CA PRO A 199 3.93 -1.80 24.73
C PRO A 199 4.99 -2.80 25.22
N GLY A 200 5.62 -2.48 26.35
CA GLY A 200 6.45 -3.40 27.14
C GLY A 200 7.67 -3.97 26.41
N SER A 201 7.92 -5.26 26.63
CA SER A 201 9.08 -5.97 26.07
C SER A 201 9.03 -6.12 24.54
N THR A 202 7.88 -5.87 23.91
CA THR A 202 7.70 -6.04 22.47
C THR A 202 8.55 -5.06 21.67
N ARG A 203 8.74 -3.81 22.13
CA ARG A 203 9.67 -2.86 21.48
C ARG A 203 11.06 -3.46 21.32
N LYS A 204 11.60 -3.95 22.44
CA LYS A 204 12.93 -4.56 22.49
C LYS A 204 13.00 -5.82 21.62
N ALA A 205 11.92 -6.62 21.58
CA ALA A 205 11.84 -7.83 20.78
C ALA A 205 11.82 -7.55 19.27
N MET A 206 11.23 -6.43 18.83
CA MET A 206 11.19 -6.04 17.41
C MET A 206 12.54 -5.53 16.90
N GLY A 207 13.35 -4.94 17.79
CA GLY A 207 14.62 -4.28 17.44
C GLY A 207 14.39 -2.94 16.73
N ASP A 208 15.45 -2.42 16.10
CA ASP A 208 15.42 -1.15 15.34
C ASP A 208 14.85 -1.36 13.92
N TRP A 209 13.66 -1.95 13.85
CA TRP A 209 13.05 -2.37 12.58
C TRP A 209 12.77 -1.19 11.67
N GLU A 210 12.48 0.00 12.21
CA GLU A 210 12.24 1.21 11.41
C GLU A 210 13.45 1.59 10.57
N GLN A 211 14.65 1.46 11.15
CA GLN A 211 15.88 1.78 10.46
C GLN A 211 16.15 0.78 9.33
N GLU A 212 15.93 -0.52 9.59
CA GLU A 212 16.11 -1.55 8.57
C GLU A 212 15.03 -1.48 7.48
N PHE A 213 13.81 -1.06 7.83
CA PHE A 213 12.74 -0.78 6.88
C PHE A 213 13.08 0.41 5.99
N ASP A 214 13.52 1.54 6.55
CA ASP A 214 13.92 2.73 5.79
C ASP A 214 15.09 2.42 4.84
N ARG A 215 16.08 1.64 5.30
CA ARG A 215 17.16 1.16 4.42
C ARG A 215 16.62 0.29 3.27
N LEU A 216 15.72 -0.66 3.58
CA LEU A 216 15.09 -1.50 2.56
C LEU A 216 14.33 -0.66 1.54
N ALA A 217 13.51 0.28 1.99
CA ALA A 217 12.73 1.16 1.13
C ALA A 217 13.64 1.98 0.20
N ARG A 218 14.69 2.62 0.73
CA ARG A 218 15.65 3.39 -0.08
C ARG A 218 16.41 2.55 -1.10
N ASP A 219 16.84 1.35 -0.71
CA ASP A 219 17.52 0.42 -1.63
C ASP A 219 16.61 0.02 -2.79
N VAL A 220 15.33 -0.21 -2.50
CA VAL A 220 14.30 -0.54 -3.50
C VAL A 220 14.01 0.67 -4.40
N GLU A 221 13.79 1.86 -3.83
CA GLU A 221 13.60 3.11 -4.59
C GLU A 221 14.76 3.33 -5.56
N ALA A 222 16.01 3.24 -5.07
CA ALA A 222 17.20 3.50 -5.87
C ALA A 222 17.43 2.48 -6.99
N ARG A 223 17.02 1.22 -6.81
CA ARG A 223 17.25 0.14 -7.79
C ARG A 223 16.13 0.00 -8.81
N LEU A 224 14.89 0.29 -8.41
CA LEU A 224 13.70 0.07 -9.24
C LEU A 224 13.11 1.38 -9.78
N ASP A 225 13.68 2.54 -9.40
CA ASP A 225 13.16 3.87 -9.74
C ASP A 225 11.71 4.09 -9.27
N LEU A 226 11.36 3.40 -8.17
CA LEU A 226 10.07 3.52 -7.50
C LEU A 226 10.15 4.59 -6.41
N VAL A 227 8.99 5.01 -5.93
CA VAL A 227 8.87 5.77 -4.68
C VAL A 227 8.09 4.93 -3.68
N VAL A 228 8.59 4.87 -2.45
CA VAL A 228 7.92 4.23 -1.32
C VAL A 228 7.53 5.31 -0.32
N GLU A 229 6.25 5.36 0.03
CA GLU A 229 5.75 6.22 1.12
C GLU A 229 5.00 5.40 2.17
N CYS A 230 5.13 5.83 3.42
CA CYS A 230 4.31 5.37 4.53
C CYS A 230 3.43 6.52 4.97
N LEU A 231 2.12 6.33 4.92
CA LEU A 231 1.13 7.36 5.20
C LEU A 231 0.19 6.91 6.33
N ALA A 232 -0.14 7.85 7.21
CA ALA A 232 -1.10 7.68 8.27
C ALA A 232 -2.38 8.44 7.93
N LEU A 233 -3.53 7.77 8.04
CA LEU A 233 -4.84 8.39 8.06
C LEU A 233 -5.19 8.77 9.50
N GLU A 234 -5.87 9.90 9.69
CA GLU A 234 -6.61 10.11 10.93
C GLU A 234 -7.50 8.90 11.25
N ASP A 235 -7.59 8.55 12.53
CA ASP A 235 -8.34 7.38 12.97
C ASP A 235 -9.83 7.59 12.68
N VAL A 236 -10.44 6.65 11.97
CA VAL A 236 -11.87 6.68 11.58
C VAL A 236 -12.63 5.64 12.40
N GLU A 237 -13.74 6.05 12.98
CA GLU A 237 -14.62 5.17 13.74
C GLU A 237 -15.52 4.34 12.79
N PRO A 238 -15.82 3.05 13.10
CA PRO A 238 -16.70 2.22 12.26
C PRO A 238 -18.10 2.80 12.02
N SER A 239 -18.57 3.66 12.94
CA SER A 239 -19.84 4.37 12.85
C SER A 239 -19.85 5.45 11.77
N GLU A 240 -18.71 6.09 11.49
CA GLU A 240 -18.57 7.11 10.44
C GLU A 240 -18.63 6.49 9.05
N LEU A 241 -18.23 5.23 8.93
CA LEU A 241 -18.33 4.48 7.69
C LEU A 241 -19.73 3.88 7.47
N ALA A 242 -20.74 4.22 8.29
CA ALA A 242 -22.10 3.66 8.23
C ALA A 242 -22.80 3.90 6.89
N GLY A 243 -23.69 2.98 6.52
CA GLY A 243 -24.50 3.07 5.31
C GLY A 243 -24.01 2.18 4.16
N ALA A 244 -24.80 2.17 3.08
CA ALA A 244 -24.54 1.36 1.88
C ALA A 244 -23.39 1.91 1.02
N THR A 245 -23.08 3.20 1.18
CA THR A 245 -22.00 3.89 0.48
C THR A 245 -21.25 4.76 1.48
N PRO A 246 -20.30 4.16 2.24
CA PRO A 246 -19.48 4.89 3.19
C PRO A 246 -18.82 6.10 2.52
N ARG A 247 -18.84 7.23 3.22
CA ARG A 247 -18.19 8.47 2.82
C ARG A 247 -17.52 9.07 4.04
N LEU A 248 -16.32 9.57 3.83
CA LEU A 248 -15.61 10.39 4.79
C LEU A 248 -15.85 11.85 4.45
N ASP A 249 -15.75 12.72 5.45
CA ASP A 249 -15.65 14.15 5.17
C ASP A 249 -14.38 14.40 4.34
N SER A 250 -14.49 15.32 3.39
CA SER A 250 -13.39 15.82 2.56
C SER A 250 -12.19 16.35 3.36
N GLU A 251 -12.35 16.62 4.65
CA GLU A 251 -11.28 17.11 5.54
C GLU A 251 -10.37 16.01 6.14
N LEU A 252 -10.58 14.72 5.84
CA LEU A 252 -9.77 13.66 6.46
C LEU A 252 -8.27 13.88 6.21
N LYS A 253 -7.52 14.04 7.29
CA LYS A 253 -6.10 14.40 7.24
C LYS A 253 -5.23 13.18 6.99
N VAL A 254 -4.31 13.33 6.03
CA VAL A 254 -3.29 12.33 5.72
C VAL A 254 -1.92 12.87 6.12
N TYR A 255 -1.15 12.07 6.83
CA TYR A 255 0.13 12.45 7.42
C TYR A 255 1.25 11.56 6.89
N GLY A 256 2.42 12.16 6.61
CA GLY A 256 3.63 11.38 6.35
C GLY A 256 4.12 10.68 7.63
N VAL A 257 4.42 9.39 7.53
CA VAL A 257 5.00 8.63 8.65
C VAL A 257 6.52 8.66 8.54
N HIS A 258 7.15 9.34 9.48
CA HIS A 258 8.61 9.36 9.61
C HIS A 258 9.07 8.22 10.51
N LEU A 259 9.57 7.14 9.89
CA LEU A 259 10.01 5.94 10.62
C LEU A 259 11.33 6.16 11.37
N VAL A 260 12.22 7.00 10.83
CA VAL A 260 13.50 7.33 11.46
C VAL A 260 13.52 8.82 11.77
N ALA A 261 13.91 9.18 13.00
CA ALA A 261 14.15 10.56 13.36
C ALA A 261 15.27 11.12 12.46
N VAL A 262 15.00 12.23 11.75
CA VAL A 262 16.06 12.98 11.07
C VAL A 262 17.03 13.46 12.14
N PRO A 263 18.35 13.17 12.07
CA PRO A 263 19.30 13.73 13.00
C PRO A 263 19.16 15.24 12.96
N ALA A 264 18.84 15.87 14.08
CA ALA A 264 18.67 17.31 14.16
C ALA A 264 20.00 18.00 13.84
N ILE A 265 20.22 18.35 12.56
CA ILE A 265 21.28 19.27 12.17
C ILE A 265 20.74 20.66 12.53
N GLY A 266 21.03 21.10 13.76
CA GLY A 266 20.95 22.50 14.16
C GLY A 266 19.66 23.24 13.80
N SER A 267 18.49 22.67 14.11
CA SER A 267 17.23 23.41 14.10
C SER A 267 16.20 22.65 14.95
N ALA A 268 15.56 23.37 15.86
CA ALA A 268 14.47 22.85 16.68
C ALA A 268 13.27 22.45 15.80
N LEU A 269 12.97 21.15 15.72
CA LEU A 269 11.71 20.61 15.18
C LEU A 269 11.33 19.41 16.06
N ALA A 270 10.27 19.53 16.87
CA ALA A 270 8.85 19.52 16.52
C ALA A 270 8.29 18.10 16.70
N SER A 271 7.78 17.90 17.92
CA SER A 271 6.75 16.93 18.29
C SER A 271 5.67 16.78 17.24
N LEU A 272 5.08 15.58 17.11
CA LEU A 272 3.72 15.37 16.65
C LEU A 272 2.81 16.47 17.22
N ARG A 273 2.51 17.49 16.43
CA ARG A 273 1.48 18.47 16.72
C ARG A 273 0.54 18.45 15.53
N SER A 274 -0.65 17.95 15.79
CA SER A 274 -1.85 18.28 15.03
C SER A 274 -1.89 19.80 14.86
N HIS A 275 -1.96 20.25 13.60
CA HIS A 275 -2.47 21.58 13.32
C HIS A 275 -3.96 21.48 13.01
N PRO A 276 -4.81 22.33 13.64
CA PRO A 276 -6.20 22.48 13.25
C PRO A 276 -6.28 22.87 11.77
#